data_AF-A0A6C2UTM6-F1
#
_entry.id   AF-A0A6C2UTM6-F1
#
_cell.length_a   1.000
_cell.length_b   1.000
_cell.length_c   1.000
_cell.angle_alpha   90.00
_cell.angle_beta   90.00
_cell.angle_gamma   90.00
#
_symmetry.space_group_name_H-M   'P 1'
#
loop_
_entity.id
_entity.type
_entity.pdbx_description
1 polymer ?
#
loop_
_entity_poly.entity_id
_entity_poly.type
_entity_poly.pdbx_seq_one_letter_code
_entity_poly.pdbx_strand_id
1 'polypeptide(L)'
;MSSRRNYLRLGGQLLGAAALGTATFRIFSPPAEDAEFIAQGRQFAWQINPDKCRNCGICETACVRKPSAVKALNDQTKCSNCVVCYGHITSTKIDSDKIESEGERVCPVDAVKRKNFSGGVDGLFLYSQDPTLCIACGQCTKRCNHHGTQSMFLAIRPDLCLGCNECAIAVACPHDAIERIPREPVDDYRGDYWFDHTYLMGEGA
;
A
#
# COMPACT_ATOMS: atom_id res chain seq x y z
N MET A 1 46.65 46.54 4.54
CA MET A 1 45.52 45.77 5.15
C MET A 1 44.24 45.69 4.30
N SER A 2 44.11 46.38 3.15
CA SER A 2 42.88 46.39 2.32
C SER A 2 42.62 45.09 1.51
N SER A 3 43.67 44.45 1.00
CA SER A 3 43.55 43.32 0.06
C SER A 3 42.92 42.05 0.68
N ARG A 4 43.27 41.68 1.92
CA ARG A 4 42.72 40.48 2.60
C ARG A 4 41.21 40.60 2.88
N ARG A 5 40.73 41.81 3.18
CA ARG A 5 39.30 42.08 3.42
C ARG A 5 38.47 41.92 2.15
N ASN A 6 39.01 42.33 1.01
CA ASN A 6 38.34 42.16 -0.28
C ASN A 6 38.27 40.69 -0.70
N TYR A 7 39.33 39.90 -0.50
CA TYR A 7 39.29 38.45 -0.80
C TYR A 7 38.26 37.70 0.05
N LEU A 8 38.16 38.01 1.35
CA LEU A 8 37.16 37.40 2.23
C LEU A 8 35.73 37.79 1.84
N ARG A 9 35.52 39.06 1.45
CA ARG A 9 34.20 39.54 1.01
C ARG A 9 33.77 38.90 -0.31
N LEU A 10 34.68 38.81 -1.28
CA LEU A 10 34.43 38.17 -2.58
C LEU A 10 34.18 36.66 -2.42
N GLY A 11 34.98 35.99 -1.58
CA GLY A 11 34.79 34.57 -1.26
C GLY A 11 33.44 34.29 -0.60
N GLY A 12 33.03 35.15 0.36
CA GLY A 12 31.71 35.05 0.98
C GLY A 12 30.56 35.26 -0.01
N GLN A 13 30.70 36.20 -0.95
CA GLN A 13 29.70 36.44 -2.00
C GLN A 13 29.57 35.26 -2.96
N LEU A 14 30.68 34.65 -3.38
CA LEU A 14 30.67 33.47 -4.24
C LEU A 14 30.05 32.26 -3.55
N LEU A 15 30.38 32.03 -2.27
CA LEU A 15 29.76 30.97 -1.47
C LEU A 15 28.26 31.18 -1.29
N GLY A 16 27.84 32.41 -1.00
CA GLY A 16 26.42 32.75 -0.89
C GLY A 16 25.66 32.53 -2.21
N ALA A 17 26.24 32.95 -3.34
CA ALA A 17 25.65 32.74 -4.65
C ALA A 17 25.54 31.25 -5.02
N ALA A 18 26.56 30.44 -4.70
CA ALA A 18 26.53 29.00 -4.92
C ALA A 18 25.47 28.29 -4.05
N ALA A 19 25.33 28.69 -2.77
CA ALA A 19 24.32 28.15 -1.87
C ALA A 19 22.89 28.49 -2.34
N LEU A 20 22.65 29.73 -2.77
CA LEU A 20 21.36 30.13 -3.32
C LEU A 20 21.06 29.44 -4.67
N GLY A 21 22.08 29.27 -5.53
CA GLY A 21 21.95 28.57 -6.80
C GLY A 21 21.57 27.09 -6.62
N THR A 22 22.19 26.41 -5.67
CA THR A 22 21.85 25.01 -5.34
C THR A 22 20.48 24.86 -4.70
N ALA A 23 20.10 25.77 -3.79
CA ALA A 23 18.76 25.78 -3.20
C ALA A 23 17.66 26.04 -4.24
N THR A 24 17.84 27.04 -5.11
CA THR A 24 16.90 27.34 -6.19
C THR A 24 16.79 26.18 -7.18
N PHE A 25 17.91 25.58 -7.58
CA PHE A 25 17.90 24.39 -8.43
C PHE A 25 17.09 23.25 -7.80
N ARG A 26 17.25 22.98 -6.50
CA ARG A 26 16.47 21.94 -5.81
C ARG A 26 14.98 22.25 -5.69
N ILE A 27 14.60 23.51 -5.52
CA ILE A 27 13.19 23.92 -5.38
C ILE A 27 12.46 23.83 -6.72
N PHE A 28 13.13 24.17 -7.82
CA PHE A 28 12.51 24.26 -9.15
C PHE A 28 12.76 23.05 -10.06
N SER A 29 13.65 22.13 -9.68
CA SER A 29 13.81 20.88 -10.42
C SER A 29 12.63 19.95 -10.13
N PRO A 30 12.10 19.26 -11.16
CA PRO A 30 11.14 18.20 -10.93
C PRO A 30 11.74 17.11 -10.02
N PRO A 31 10.95 16.51 -9.13
CA PRO A 31 11.42 15.41 -8.31
C PRO A 31 11.88 14.26 -9.21
N ALA A 32 12.96 13.57 -8.82
CA ALA A 32 13.42 12.39 -9.52
C ALA A 32 12.32 11.30 -9.46
N GLU A 33 12.11 10.59 -10.56
CA GLU A 33 11.06 9.56 -10.65
C GLU A 33 11.28 8.40 -9.66
N ASP A 34 12.52 8.23 -9.20
CA ASP A 34 12.99 7.23 -8.23
C ASP A 34 13.20 7.79 -6.81
N ALA A 35 12.80 9.05 -6.55
CA ALA A 35 12.98 9.65 -5.24
C ALA A 35 12.20 8.87 -4.16
N GLU A 36 12.93 8.28 -3.21
CA GLU A 36 12.35 7.59 -2.07
C GLU A 36 11.61 8.59 -1.17
N PHE A 37 10.29 8.42 -1.04
CA PHE A 37 9.47 9.27 -0.18
C PHE A 37 9.71 8.92 1.29
N ILE A 38 10.55 9.72 1.98
CA ILE A 38 10.69 9.62 3.43
C ILE A 38 9.48 10.28 4.09
N ALA A 39 8.53 9.47 4.55
CA ALA A 39 7.38 9.96 5.29
C ALA A 39 7.84 10.62 6.60
N GLN A 40 7.65 11.93 6.73
CA GLN A 40 7.81 12.63 8.01
C GLN A 40 6.92 11.96 9.07
N GLY A 41 7.33 11.97 10.34
CA GLY A 41 6.57 11.43 11.46
C GLY A 41 5.20 12.10 11.60
N ARG A 42 4.20 11.56 10.92
CA ARG A 42 2.84 12.11 10.87
C ARG A 42 2.05 11.66 12.08
N GLN A 43 1.42 12.61 12.76
CA GLN A 43 0.50 12.38 13.87
C GLN A 43 -0.82 11.72 13.45
N PHE A 44 -1.13 11.67 12.15
CA PHE A 44 -2.36 11.11 11.62
C PHE A 44 -2.10 10.22 10.41
N ALA A 45 -2.93 9.19 10.25
CA ALA A 45 -2.99 8.32 9.10
C ALA A 45 -4.40 8.26 8.53
N TRP A 46 -4.52 7.87 7.27
CA TRP A 46 -5.81 7.54 6.67
C TRP A 46 -6.02 6.03 6.80
N GLN A 47 -7.22 5.61 7.20
CA GLN A 47 -7.61 4.22 7.33
C GLN A 47 -8.86 3.93 6.50
N ILE A 48 -9.02 2.68 6.08
CA ILE A 48 -10.27 2.18 5.50
C ILE A 48 -10.99 1.38 6.59
N ASN A 49 -12.23 1.75 6.89
CA ASN A 49 -13.11 0.96 7.72
C ASN A 49 -13.64 -0.24 6.89
N PRO A 50 -13.25 -1.49 7.22
CA PRO A 50 -13.63 -2.66 6.42
C PRO A 50 -15.14 -2.95 6.46
N ASP A 51 -15.85 -2.59 7.53
CA ASP A 51 -17.29 -2.83 7.69
C ASP A 51 -18.13 -1.91 6.81
N LYS A 52 -17.65 -0.69 6.57
CA LYS A 52 -18.27 0.28 5.64
C LYS A 52 -17.85 0.03 4.19
N CYS A 53 -16.66 -0.51 3.95
CA CYS A 53 -16.15 -0.71 2.60
C CYS A 53 -17.00 -1.73 1.82
N ARG A 54 -17.28 -1.43 0.54
CA ARG A 54 -18.00 -2.33 -0.38
C ARG A 54 -17.19 -2.70 -1.63
N ASN A 55 -15.87 -2.48 -1.58
CA ASN A 55 -14.93 -2.86 -2.63
C ASN A 55 -15.33 -2.33 -4.02
N CYS A 56 -15.66 -1.04 -4.09
CA CYS A 56 -16.11 -0.37 -5.31
C CYS A 56 -15.02 -0.17 -6.38
N GLY A 57 -13.75 -0.36 -6.05
CA GLY A 57 -12.60 -0.21 -6.97
C GLY A 57 -12.06 1.21 -7.12
N ILE A 58 -12.72 2.23 -6.57
CA ILE A 58 -12.32 3.65 -6.71
C ILE A 58 -10.94 3.93 -6.09
N CYS A 59 -10.49 3.13 -5.12
CA CYS A 59 -9.17 3.26 -4.49
C CYS A 59 -8.00 3.15 -5.49
N GLU A 60 -8.18 2.42 -6.59
CA GLU A 60 -7.20 2.28 -7.66
C GLU A 60 -7.01 3.60 -8.43
N THR A 61 -8.10 4.25 -8.80
CA THR A 61 -8.09 5.41 -9.70
C THR A 61 -8.01 6.74 -8.95
N ALA A 62 -8.67 6.87 -7.79
CA ALA A 62 -8.72 8.12 -7.02
C ALA A 62 -7.43 8.44 -6.23
N CYS A 63 -6.59 7.44 -5.94
CA CYS A 63 -5.33 7.72 -5.23
C CYS A 63 -4.40 8.56 -6.12
N VAL A 64 -3.88 9.67 -5.58
CA VAL A 64 -2.90 10.52 -6.27
C VAL A 64 -1.55 9.82 -6.48
N ARG A 65 -1.24 8.80 -5.66
CA ARG A 65 -0.07 7.93 -5.85
C ARG A 65 -0.42 6.81 -6.83
N LYS A 66 0.51 6.51 -7.75
CA LYS A 66 0.41 5.39 -8.70
C LYS A 66 1.64 4.48 -8.56
N PRO A 67 1.49 3.16 -8.36
CA PRO A 67 0.25 2.47 -7.96
C PRO A 67 -0.32 3.00 -6.63
N SER A 68 -1.61 2.76 -6.39
CA SER A 68 -2.32 3.27 -5.20
C SER A 68 -1.59 2.95 -3.89
N ALA A 69 -1.66 3.85 -2.92
CA ALA A 69 -1.22 3.60 -1.55
C ALA A 69 -2.13 2.58 -0.83
N VAL A 70 -3.31 2.30 -1.36
CA VAL A 70 -4.17 1.22 -0.87
C VAL A 70 -3.64 -0.12 -1.35
N LYS A 71 -3.69 -1.15 -0.49
CA LYS A 71 -3.38 -2.53 -0.84
C LYS A 71 -4.47 -3.46 -0.33
N ALA A 72 -4.70 -4.54 -1.06
CA ALA A 72 -5.48 -5.66 -0.55
C ALA A 72 -4.63 -6.47 0.40
N LEU A 73 -5.25 -6.97 1.46
CA LEU A 73 -4.64 -7.79 2.50
C LEU A 73 -5.58 -8.96 2.81
N ASN A 74 -5.05 -9.99 3.46
CA ASN A 74 -5.80 -11.15 3.91
C ASN A 74 -5.48 -11.43 5.38
N ASP A 75 -6.50 -11.37 6.22
CA ASP A 75 -6.46 -11.78 7.62
C ASP A 75 -6.36 -13.30 7.70
N GLN A 76 -5.16 -13.80 8.01
CA GLN A 76 -4.91 -15.24 8.11
C GLN A 76 -5.67 -15.89 9.27
N THR A 77 -6.10 -15.12 10.28
CA THR A 77 -6.89 -15.65 11.41
C THR A 77 -8.35 -15.91 11.03
N LYS A 78 -8.87 -15.16 10.05
CA LYS A 78 -10.22 -15.33 9.49
C LYS A 78 -10.24 -16.20 8.24
N CYS A 79 -9.11 -16.38 7.57
CA CYS A 79 -9.05 -17.12 6.32
C CYS A 79 -9.26 -18.63 6.55
N SER A 80 -10.15 -19.25 5.75
CA SER A 80 -10.37 -20.70 5.80
C SER A 80 -9.32 -21.53 5.05
N ASN A 81 -8.29 -20.90 4.46
CA ASN A 81 -7.24 -21.57 3.71
C ASN A 81 -7.77 -22.51 2.61
N CYS A 82 -8.72 -22.02 1.81
CA CYS A 82 -9.46 -22.80 0.82
C CYS A 82 -8.52 -23.53 -0.16
N VAL A 83 -8.83 -24.80 -0.48
CA VAL A 83 -8.19 -25.52 -1.60
C VAL A 83 -8.24 -24.65 -2.87
N VAL A 84 -9.44 -24.13 -3.14
CA VAL A 84 -9.78 -23.29 -4.29
C VAL A 84 -10.37 -21.97 -3.78
N CYS A 85 -9.62 -20.86 -3.88
CA CYS A 85 -10.03 -19.58 -3.29
C CYS A 85 -10.84 -18.69 -4.23
N TYR A 86 -12.02 -18.25 -3.78
CA TYR A 86 -12.90 -17.31 -4.51
C TYR A 86 -12.27 -15.96 -4.83
N GLY A 87 -11.34 -15.50 -3.98
CA GLY A 87 -10.61 -14.24 -4.18
C GLY A 87 -9.39 -14.36 -5.09
N HIS A 88 -8.96 -15.58 -5.39
CA HIS A 88 -7.81 -15.87 -6.23
C HIS A 88 -8.21 -16.16 -7.67
N ILE A 89 -9.21 -17.02 -7.86
CA ILE A 89 -9.63 -17.50 -9.19
C ILE A 89 -11.12 -17.26 -9.47
N THR A 90 -11.45 -17.08 -10.75
CA THR A 90 -12.81 -16.74 -11.20
C THR A 90 -13.77 -17.94 -11.14
N SER A 91 -13.29 -19.14 -11.48
CA SER A 91 -14.05 -20.39 -11.47
C SER A 91 -13.53 -21.32 -10.38
N THR A 92 -14.38 -21.72 -9.44
CA THR A 92 -14.02 -22.72 -8.42
C THR A 92 -14.15 -24.17 -8.90
N LYS A 93 -14.64 -24.39 -10.13
CA LYS A 93 -14.73 -25.71 -10.76
C LYS A 93 -13.45 -26.03 -11.53
N ILE A 94 -12.33 -26.07 -10.80
CA ILE A 94 -11.01 -26.39 -11.34
C ILE A 94 -10.31 -27.31 -10.35
N ASP A 95 -9.56 -28.28 -10.89
CA ASP A 95 -8.73 -29.17 -10.07
C ASP A 95 -7.60 -28.36 -9.42
N SER A 96 -7.29 -28.68 -8.18
CA SER A 96 -6.37 -27.89 -7.35
C SER A 96 -4.94 -27.78 -7.91
N ASP A 97 -4.49 -28.83 -8.60
CA ASP A 97 -3.19 -28.92 -9.27
C ASP A 97 -3.11 -28.06 -10.54
N LYS A 98 -4.25 -27.77 -11.19
CA LYS A 98 -4.34 -26.96 -12.40
C LYS A 98 -4.56 -25.46 -12.14
N ILE A 99 -4.79 -25.07 -10.89
CA ILE A 99 -5.04 -23.66 -10.52
C ILE A 99 -3.93 -22.74 -11.00
N GLU A 100 -2.67 -23.14 -10.85
CA GLU A 100 -1.56 -22.26 -11.23
C GLU A 100 -1.34 -22.16 -12.74
N SER A 101 -1.62 -23.24 -13.48
CA SER A 101 -1.39 -23.33 -14.93
C SER A 101 -2.57 -22.85 -15.78
N GLU A 102 -3.80 -23.13 -15.34
CA GLU A 102 -5.02 -22.94 -16.14
C GLU A 102 -6.05 -22.03 -15.45
N GLY A 103 -5.86 -21.73 -14.16
CA GLY A 103 -6.79 -20.92 -13.39
C GLY A 103 -6.80 -19.45 -13.83
N GLU A 104 -7.96 -18.99 -14.30
CA GLU A 104 -8.18 -17.57 -14.58
C GLU A 104 -8.21 -16.76 -13.27
N ARG A 105 -7.36 -15.73 -13.20
CA ARG A 105 -7.14 -14.92 -12.00
C ARG A 105 -8.24 -13.87 -11.84
N VAL A 106 -8.70 -13.68 -10.60
CA VAL A 106 -9.58 -12.56 -10.25
C VAL A 106 -8.81 -11.25 -10.29
N CYS A 107 -7.56 -11.24 -9.83
CA CYS A 107 -6.75 -10.04 -9.81
C CYS A 107 -6.19 -9.76 -11.22
N PRO A 108 -6.43 -8.58 -11.81
CA PRO A 108 -5.96 -8.27 -13.16
C PRO A 108 -4.44 -8.21 -13.29
N VAL A 109 -3.73 -8.08 -12.15
CA VAL A 109 -2.27 -8.00 -12.06
C VAL A 109 -1.67 -9.18 -11.29
N ASP A 110 -2.47 -10.25 -11.08
CA ASP A 110 -2.06 -11.48 -10.39
C ASP A 110 -1.32 -11.25 -9.05
N ALA A 111 -1.80 -10.29 -8.26
CA ALA A 111 -1.19 -9.95 -6.99
C ALA A 111 -1.51 -10.98 -5.89
N VAL A 112 -2.55 -11.80 -6.03
CA VAL A 112 -2.91 -12.79 -5.01
C VAL A 112 -2.02 -14.01 -5.19
N LYS A 113 -1.23 -14.35 -4.17
CA LYS A 113 -0.34 -15.51 -4.16
C LYS A 113 -0.96 -16.64 -3.38
N ARG A 114 -0.77 -17.86 -3.89
CA ARG A 114 -1.22 -19.11 -3.28
C ARG A 114 0.00 -19.92 -2.87
N LYS A 115 0.03 -20.36 -1.62
CA LYS A 115 1.11 -21.20 -1.07
C LYS A 115 0.52 -22.41 -0.37
N ASN A 116 0.99 -23.61 -0.71
CA ASN A 116 0.57 -24.82 -0.01
C ASN A 116 1.00 -24.74 1.46
N PHE A 117 0.06 -24.98 2.38
CA PHE A 117 0.30 -24.98 3.81
C PHE A 117 0.41 -26.40 4.38
N SER A 118 -0.55 -27.26 4.02
CA SER A 118 -0.64 -28.63 4.51
C SER A 118 -1.56 -29.45 3.61
N GLY A 119 -1.35 -30.76 3.49
CA GLY A 119 -2.31 -31.67 2.86
C GLY A 119 -2.16 -31.93 1.35
N GLY A 120 -1.01 -31.59 0.74
CA GLY A 120 -0.72 -31.96 -0.65
C GLY A 120 -1.62 -31.25 -1.67
N VAL A 121 -2.01 -31.94 -2.76
CA VAL A 121 -2.75 -31.33 -3.89
C VAL A 121 -4.07 -30.73 -3.44
N ASP A 122 -4.90 -31.42 -2.66
CA ASP A 122 -6.19 -30.92 -2.15
C ASP A 122 -6.10 -30.44 -0.70
N GLY A 123 -4.94 -29.88 -0.36
CA GLY A 123 -4.63 -29.38 0.96
C GLY A 123 -5.19 -28.01 1.30
N LEU A 124 -4.76 -27.49 2.44
CA LEU A 124 -4.98 -26.11 2.84
C LEU A 124 -3.91 -25.20 2.20
N PHE A 125 -4.34 -24.04 1.72
CA PHE A 125 -3.45 -23.08 1.06
C PHE A 125 -3.54 -21.72 1.74
N LEU A 126 -2.39 -21.12 2.02
CA LEU A 126 -2.30 -19.72 2.43
C LEU A 126 -2.45 -18.83 1.22
N TYR A 127 -3.28 -17.80 1.37
CA TYR A 127 -3.43 -16.74 0.37
C TYR A 127 -2.93 -15.43 0.94
N SER A 128 -2.04 -14.77 0.21
CA SER A 128 -1.54 -13.44 0.54
C SER A 128 -1.57 -12.56 -0.70
N GLN A 129 -1.40 -11.26 -0.53
CA GLN A 129 -1.36 -10.31 -1.62
C GLN A 129 0.04 -9.71 -1.70
N ASP A 130 0.63 -9.75 -2.89
CA ASP A 130 1.87 -9.07 -3.21
C ASP A 130 1.61 -7.55 -3.26
N PRO A 131 2.16 -6.77 -2.31
CA PRO A 131 1.93 -5.34 -2.26
C PRO A 131 2.61 -4.58 -3.42
N THR A 132 3.61 -5.17 -4.07
CA THR A 132 4.32 -4.54 -5.20
C THR A 132 3.47 -4.56 -6.46
N LEU A 133 2.74 -5.65 -6.69
CA LEU A 133 1.82 -5.81 -7.82
C LEU A 133 0.45 -5.18 -7.57
N CYS A 134 -0.04 -5.20 -6.32
CA CYS A 134 -1.41 -4.80 -6.01
C CYS A 134 -1.71 -3.33 -6.39
N ILE A 135 -2.73 -3.12 -7.23
CA ILE A 135 -3.19 -1.79 -7.68
C ILE A 135 -4.43 -1.27 -6.94
N ALA A 136 -4.91 -1.98 -5.91
CA ALA A 136 -6.11 -1.63 -5.13
C ALA A 136 -7.46 -1.71 -5.85
N CYS A 137 -7.60 -2.55 -6.89
CA CYS A 137 -8.87 -2.75 -7.59
C CYS A 137 -9.98 -3.37 -6.71
N GLY A 138 -9.61 -4.03 -5.60
CA GLY A 138 -10.55 -4.60 -4.62
C GLY A 138 -11.34 -5.83 -5.09
N GLN A 139 -11.05 -6.38 -6.29
CA GLN A 139 -11.82 -7.50 -6.85
C GLN A 139 -11.68 -8.79 -6.05
N CYS A 140 -10.46 -9.12 -5.61
CA CYS A 140 -10.19 -10.28 -4.74
C CYS A 140 -10.94 -10.17 -3.41
N THR A 141 -10.88 -8.99 -2.81
CA THR A 141 -11.59 -8.63 -1.59
C THR A 141 -13.10 -8.77 -1.75
N LYS A 142 -13.67 -8.21 -2.83
CA LYS A 142 -15.11 -8.28 -3.11
C LYS A 142 -15.62 -9.71 -3.19
N ARG A 143 -14.88 -10.59 -3.86
CA ARG A 143 -15.27 -12.00 -4.01
C ARG A 143 -15.10 -12.80 -2.73
N CYS A 144 -14.01 -12.60 -1.99
CA CYS A 144 -13.82 -13.20 -0.67
C CYS A 144 -14.94 -12.78 0.29
N ASN A 145 -15.36 -11.51 0.25
CA ASN A 145 -16.40 -11.01 1.14
C ASN A 145 -17.79 -11.52 0.80
N HIS A 146 -18.04 -11.82 -0.48
CA HIS A 146 -19.34 -12.30 -0.94
C HIS A 146 -19.49 -13.83 -0.82
N HIS A 147 -18.42 -14.59 -1.03
CA HIS A 147 -18.47 -16.06 -1.11
C HIS A 147 -17.63 -16.79 -0.04
N GLY A 148 -16.67 -16.11 0.57
CA GLY A 148 -15.75 -16.68 1.56
C GLY A 148 -16.06 -16.19 2.97
N THR A 149 -15.03 -16.16 3.81
CA THR A 149 -15.13 -15.78 5.22
C THR A 149 -14.94 -14.30 5.50
N GLN A 150 -14.93 -13.46 4.45
CA GLN A 150 -14.64 -12.03 4.59
C GLN A 150 -13.25 -11.75 5.20
N SER A 151 -12.28 -12.62 4.94
CA SER A 151 -10.92 -12.49 5.47
C SER A 151 -10.08 -11.47 4.70
N MET A 152 -10.43 -11.17 3.45
CA MET A 152 -9.73 -10.17 2.66
C MET A 152 -10.34 -8.78 2.87
N PHE A 153 -9.52 -7.74 2.84
CA PHE A 153 -9.94 -6.35 3.01
C PHE A 153 -8.94 -5.41 2.31
N LEU A 154 -9.27 -4.11 2.22
CA LEU A 154 -8.38 -3.08 1.69
C LEU A 154 -7.84 -2.24 2.85
N ALA A 155 -6.57 -1.88 2.81
CA ALA A 155 -5.95 -0.97 3.77
C ALA A 155 -5.11 0.09 3.06
N ILE A 156 -5.10 1.31 3.58
CA ILE A 156 -4.15 2.35 3.15
C ILE A 156 -2.82 2.08 3.85
N ARG A 157 -1.77 1.85 3.08
CA ARG A 157 -0.41 1.66 3.60
C ARG A 157 0.20 3.00 4.02
N PRO A 158 0.46 3.25 5.32
CA PRO A 158 0.97 4.55 5.78
C PRO A 158 2.35 4.90 5.21
N ASP A 159 3.17 3.89 4.91
CA ASP A 159 4.48 4.03 4.28
C ASP A 159 4.40 4.47 2.81
N LEU A 160 3.37 4.04 2.08
CA LEU A 160 3.14 4.46 0.70
C LEU A 160 2.35 5.78 0.63
N CYS A 161 1.56 6.07 1.66
CA CYS A 161 0.66 7.22 1.69
C CYS A 161 1.45 8.54 1.67
N LEU A 162 1.17 9.37 0.66
CA LEU A 162 1.72 10.72 0.57
C LEU A 162 1.10 11.69 1.59
N GLY A 163 0.15 11.22 2.42
CA GLY A 163 -0.49 11.99 3.50
C GLY A 163 -1.08 13.30 3.01
N CYS A 164 -1.86 13.21 1.94
CA CYS A 164 -2.69 14.30 1.47
C CYS A 164 -3.55 14.78 2.65
N ASN A 165 -3.46 16.06 3.01
CA ASN A 165 -4.28 16.63 4.09
C ASN A 165 -5.78 16.44 3.81
N GLU A 166 -6.15 16.41 2.53
CA GLU A 166 -7.44 15.97 2.01
C GLU A 166 -7.21 14.76 1.11
N CYS A 167 -7.66 13.57 1.55
CA CYS A 167 -7.45 12.35 0.78
C CYS A 167 -8.43 12.28 -0.39
N ALA A 168 -7.92 12.27 -1.63
CA ALA A 168 -8.75 12.11 -2.83
C ALA A 168 -9.59 10.82 -2.83
N ILE A 169 -9.09 9.74 -2.20
CA ILE A 169 -9.86 8.50 -2.02
C ILE A 169 -11.02 8.72 -1.04
N ALA A 170 -10.82 9.50 0.02
CA ALA A 170 -11.88 9.79 0.99
C ALA A 170 -12.99 10.61 0.34
N VAL A 171 -12.62 11.67 -0.40
CA VAL A 171 -13.58 12.51 -1.14
C VAL A 171 -14.37 11.70 -2.17
N ALA A 172 -13.72 10.78 -2.87
CA ALA A 172 -14.35 9.95 -3.90
C ALA A 172 -15.11 8.72 -3.36
N CYS A 173 -15.01 8.40 -2.07
CA CYS A 173 -15.58 7.17 -1.52
C CYS A 173 -17.11 7.26 -1.39
N PRO A 174 -17.90 6.43 -2.11
CA PRO A 174 -19.36 6.48 -2.05
C PRO A 174 -19.94 5.85 -0.78
N HIS A 175 -19.10 5.28 0.08
CA HIS A 175 -19.52 4.52 1.27
C HIS A 175 -19.02 5.12 2.59
N ASP A 176 -18.42 6.32 2.56
CA ASP A 176 -17.89 6.98 3.76
C ASP A 176 -16.98 6.04 4.58
N ALA A 177 -16.18 5.23 3.87
CA ALA A 177 -15.38 4.17 4.46
C ALA A 177 -13.94 4.61 4.79
N ILE A 178 -13.58 5.88 4.53
CA ILE A 178 -12.22 6.37 4.69
C ILE A 178 -12.21 7.42 5.80
N GLU A 179 -11.42 7.18 6.84
CA GLU A 179 -11.34 8.05 8.00
C GLU A 179 -9.90 8.43 8.33
N ARG A 180 -9.73 9.61 8.94
CA ARG A 180 -8.43 10.08 9.41
C ARG A 180 -8.32 9.77 10.89
N ILE A 181 -7.34 8.94 11.24
CA ILE A 181 -7.10 8.49 12.61
C ILE A 181 -5.77 9.04 13.13
N PRO A 182 -5.62 9.25 14.44
CA PRO A 182 -4.30 9.49 15.04
C PRO A 182 -3.36 8.30 14.77
N ARG A 183 -2.08 8.58 14.50
CA ARG A 183 -1.01 7.58 14.35
C ARG A 183 -0.32 7.36 15.70
N GLU A 184 -1.13 7.16 16.72
CA GLU A 184 -0.67 6.69 18.03
C GLU A 184 -0.83 5.16 18.07
N PRO A 185 -0.15 4.44 18.98
CA PRO A 185 -0.46 3.04 19.24
C PRO A 185 -1.89 2.98 19.81
N VAL A 186 -2.88 2.78 18.95
CA VAL A 186 -4.26 2.58 19.36
C VAL A 186 -4.41 1.08 19.59
N ASP A 187 -4.37 0.67 20.86
CA ASP A 187 -4.82 -0.66 21.31
C ASP A 187 -6.35 -0.71 21.25
N ASP A 188 -6.91 -0.71 20.03
CA ASP A 188 -8.29 -1.15 19.83
C ASP A 188 -8.28 -2.60 19.34
N TYR A 189 -8.83 -3.49 20.17
CA TYR A 189 -8.98 -4.92 19.89
C TYR A 189 -9.99 -5.19 18.75
N ARG A 190 -9.90 -4.48 17.61
CA ARG A 190 -10.66 -4.76 16.38
C ARG A 190 -9.88 -5.60 15.37
N GLY A 191 -8.69 -6.06 15.75
CA GLY A 191 -7.82 -6.88 14.91
C GLY A 191 -6.77 -5.99 14.24
N ASP A 192 -5.71 -5.72 14.99
CA ASP A 192 -4.49 -5.13 14.48
C ASP A 192 -3.98 -5.96 13.31
N TYR A 193 -4.07 -5.39 12.10
CA TYR A 193 -3.08 -5.69 11.08
C TYR A 193 -1.80 -5.06 11.58
N TRP A 194 -1.01 -5.85 12.30
CA TRP A 194 0.34 -5.52 12.70
C TRP A 194 1.11 -5.05 11.47
N PHE A 195 1.15 -3.74 11.26
CA PHE A 195 2.23 -3.09 10.53
C PHE A 195 3.42 -3.03 11.48
N ASP A 196 3.87 -4.20 11.93
CA ASP A 196 5.13 -4.31 12.62
C ASP A 196 6.21 -3.77 11.68
N HIS A 197 7.10 -2.96 12.25
CA HIS A 197 8.18 -2.26 11.58
C HIS A 197 9.06 -3.20 10.73
N THR A 198 9.02 -4.49 11.04
CA THR A 198 9.69 -5.59 10.33
C THR A 198 9.28 -5.75 8.86
N TYR A 199 8.10 -5.28 8.44
CA TYR A 199 7.67 -5.36 7.02
C TYR A 199 7.95 -4.09 6.20
N LEU A 200 8.40 -3.00 6.84
CA LEU A 200 8.66 -1.71 6.18
C LEU A 200 10.13 -1.48 5.85
N MET A 201 11.03 -2.15 6.56
CA MET A 201 12.45 -2.20 6.23
C MET A 201 12.68 -3.57 5.60
N GLY A 202 13.11 -3.63 4.34
CA GLY A 202 13.34 -4.87 3.61
C GLY A 202 14.48 -5.73 4.17
N GLU A 203 14.33 -6.22 5.40
CA GLU A 203 15.21 -7.20 6.05
C GLU A 203 14.34 -8.35 6.52
N GLY A 204 14.01 -9.21 5.55
CA GLY A 204 13.30 -10.47 5.73
C GLY A 204 13.89 -11.53 4.82
N ALA A 205 15.22 -11.64 4.84
CA ALA A 205 16.01 -12.80 4.43
C ALA A 205 16.97 -13.14 5.58
#